data_AF-A0A1G5EFP6-F1
#
_entry.id   AF-A0A1G5EFP6-F1
#
_cell.length_a   1.000
_cell.length_b   1.000
_cell.length_c   1.000
_cell.angle_alpha   90.00
_cell.angle_beta   90.00
_cell.angle_gamma   90.00
#
_symmetry.space_group_name_H-M   'P 1'
#
loop_
_entity.id
_entity.type
_entity.pdbx_description
1 polymer ?
#
loop_
_entity_poly.entity_id
_entity_poly.type
_entity_poly.pdbx_seq_one_letter_code
_entity_poly.pdbx_strand_id
1 'polypeptide(L)' 'MESTELYRQLLGLAAPWTIERIELDIAWQHVEVHVGHLAGQRFARPECGRELGVYDNLTERVLRLTQ' A
#
# COMPACT_ATOMS: atom_id res chain seq x y z
N MET A 1 5.01 2.82 -20.24
CA MET A 1 4.68 3.33 -18.89
C MET A 1 4.26 2.12 -18.09
N GLU A 2 5.12 1.68 -17.16
CA GLU A 2 4.90 0.48 -16.35
C GLU A 2 3.72 0.74 -15.41
N SER A 3 2.71 -0.12 -15.43
CA SER A 3 1.46 -0.02 -14.66
C SER A 3 1.69 0.35 -13.18
N THR A 4 2.80 -0.12 -12.62
CA THR A 4 3.25 0.12 -11.25
C THR A 4 3.40 1.60 -10.90
N GLU A 5 4.02 2.42 -11.75
CA GLU A 5 4.25 3.83 -11.42
C GLU A 5 2.94 4.63 -11.47
N LEU A 6 2.01 4.24 -12.36
CA LEU A 6 0.67 4.82 -12.40
C LEU A 6 -0.08 4.54 -11.09
N TYR A 7 -0.12 3.27 -10.65
CA TYR A 7 -0.79 2.92 -9.39
C TYR A 7 -0.10 3.52 -8.18
N ARG A 8 1.24 3.65 -8.20
CA ARG A 8 2.00 4.32 -7.14
C ARG A 8 1.54 5.77 -6.97
N GLN A 9 1.41 6.50 -8.07
CA GLN A 9 0.94 7.88 -8.06
C GLN A 9 -0.54 7.98 -7.70
N LEU A 10 -1.39 7.13 -8.29
CA LEU A 10 -2.84 7.14 -8.05
C LEU A 10 -3.19 6.87 -6.58
N LEU A 11 -2.50 5.92 -5.95
CA LEU A 11 -2.70 5.56 -4.54
C LEU A 11 -1.92 6.45 -3.57
N GLY A 12 -1.12 7.40 -4.06
CA GLY A 12 -0.31 8.28 -3.21
C GLY A 12 0.79 7.54 -2.43
N LEU A 13 1.30 6.43 -2.97
CA LEU A 13 2.30 5.60 -2.31
C LEU A 13 3.68 6.28 -2.39
N ALA A 14 4.17 6.69 -1.23
CA ALA A 14 5.51 7.23 -1.04
C ALA A 14 6.40 6.22 -0.29
N ALA A 15 7.71 6.46 -0.32
CA ALA A 15 8.65 5.70 0.51
C ALA A 15 8.17 5.69 1.99
N PRO A 16 8.23 4.53 2.68
CA PRO A 16 8.94 3.31 2.31
C PRO A 16 8.10 2.25 1.57
N TRP A 17 6.90 2.59 1.10
CA TRP A 17 5.99 1.64 0.46
C TRP A 17 6.40 1.31 -0.96
N THR A 18 6.32 0.03 -1.30
CA THR A 18 6.58 -0.52 -2.63
C THR A 18 5.44 -1.40 -3.08
N ILE A 19 5.08 -1.35 -4.36
CA ILE A 19 4.10 -2.27 -4.94
C ILE A 19 4.81 -3.60 -5.19
N GLU A 20 4.32 -4.67 -4.55
CA GLU A 20 4.86 -6.03 -4.70
C GLU A 20 4.19 -6.77 -5.85
N ARG A 21 2.87 -6.57 -6.01
CA ARG A 21 2.07 -7.22 -7.05
C ARG A 21 0.83 -6.41 -7.38
N ILE A 22 0.39 -6.51 -8.64
CA ILE A 22 -0.93 -6.05 -9.09
C ILE A 22 -1.63 -7.24 -9.73
N GLU A 23 -2.84 -7.57 -9.27
CA GLU A 23 -3.70 -8.59 -9.84
C GLU A 23 -4.96 -7.93 -10.42
N LEU A 24 -5.39 -8.40 -11.60
CA LEU A 24 -6.57 -7.89 -12.29
C LEU A 24 -7.58 -9.04 -12.41
N ASP A 25 -8.73 -8.87 -11.78
CA ASP A 25 -9.89 -9.74 -11.98
C ASP A 25 -10.87 -9.04 -12.92
N ILE A 26 -10.87 -9.47 -14.18
CA ILE A 26 -11.75 -8.91 -15.21
C ILE A 26 -13.21 -9.33 -14.98
N ALA A 27 -13.44 -10.54 -14.47
CA ALA A 27 -14.79 -11.06 -14.24
C ALA A 27 -15.52 -10.23 -13.18
N TRP A 28 -14.79 -9.76 -12.18
CA TRP A 28 -15.31 -8.92 -11.09
C TRP A 28 -15.00 -7.43 -11.24
N GLN A 29 -14.37 -7.03 -12.34
CA GLN A 29 -13.88 -5.67 -12.59
C GLN A 29 -13.10 -5.10 -11.38
N HIS A 30 -12.21 -5.91 -10.83
CA HIS A 30 -11.46 -5.62 -9.62
C HIS A 30 -9.97 -5.53 -9.93
N VAL A 31 -9.30 -4.55 -9.33
CA VAL A 31 -7.83 -4.43 -9.34
C VAL A 31 -7.34 -4.55 -7.90
N GLU A 32 -6.54 -5.56 -7.64
CA GLU A 32 -5.91 -5.78 -6.34
C GLU A 32 -4.46 -5.33 -6.40
N VAL A 33 -4.05 -4.45 -5.49
CA VAL A 33 -2.69 -3.90 -5.45
C VAL A 33 -2.06 -4.25 -4.11
N HIS A 34 -1.11 -5.17 -4.12
CA HIS A 34 -0.36 -5.57 -2.93
C HIS A 34 0.80 -4.60 -2.74
N VAL A 35 0.83 -3.95 -1.58
CA VAL A 35 1.90 -3.05 -1.17
C VAL A 35 2.61 -3.62 0.04
N GLY A 36 3.94 -3.52 0.01
CA GLY A 36 4.82 -3.95 1.08
C GLY A 36 5.83 -2.88 1.45
N HIS A 37 6.65 -3.20 2.44
CA HIS A 37 7.80 -2.42 2.84
C HIS A 37 8.91 -3.37 3.28
N LEU A 38 10.15 -2.89 3.30
CA LEU A 38 11.29 -3.70 3.75
C LEU A 38 11.10 -4.17 5.20
N ALA A 39 11.57 -5.39 5.49
CA ALA A 39 11.56 -5.92 6.85
C ALA A 39 12.40 -5.03 7.78
N GLY A 40 11.86 -4.73 8.97
CA GLY A 40 12.51 -3.84 9.94
C GLY A 40 12.37 -2.34 9.63
N GLN A 41 11.58 -1.97 8.61
CA GLN A 41 11.23 -0.59 8.35
C GLN A 41 10.60 0.05 9.60
N ARG A 42 11.07 1.25 9.93
CA ARG A 42 10.50 2.06 11.00
C ARG A 42 9.55 3.08 10.39
N PHE A 43 8.46 3.32 11.11
CA PHE A 43 7.46 4.30 10.74
C PHE A 43 7.38 5.35 11.85
N ALA A 44 7.27 6.61 11.43
CA ALA A 44 7.04 7.70 12.35
C ALA A 44 5.65 7.53 12.98
N ARG A 45 5.59 7.45 14.31
CA ARG A 45 4.31 7.42 15.00
C ARG A 45 3.58 8.75 14.78
N PRO A 46 2.30 8.76 14.39
CA PRO A 46 1.56 10.00 14.10
C PRO A 46 1.47 10.97 15.29
N GLU A 47 1.50 10.49 16.53
CA GLU A 47 1.35 11.35 17.71
C GLU A 47 2.63 12.11 18.11
N CYS A 48 3.81 11.60 17.75
CA CYS A 48 5.08 12.13 18.28
C CYS A 48 6.26 12.09 17.31
N GLY A 49 6.08 11.57 16.10
CA GLY A 49 7.10 11.52 15.05
C GLY A 49 8.25 10.54 15.30
N ARG A 50 8.26 9.84 16.43
CA ARG A 50 9.32 8.86 16.75
C ARG A 50 9.25 7.67 15.80
N GLU A 51 10.38 7.35 15.18
CA GLU A 51 10.54 6.16 14.36
C GLU A 51 10.50 4.89 15.23
N LEU A 52 9.43 4.12 15.10
CA LEU A 52 9.24 2.85 15.80
C LEU A 52 9.07 1.74 14.76
N GLY A 53 9.43 0.51 15.12
CA GLY A 53 9.10 -0.65 14.29
C GLY A 53 7.59 -0.80 14.13
N VAL A 54 7.14 -1.36 13.01
CA VAL A 54 5.72 -1.66 12.76
C VAL A 54 5.19 -2.53 13.89
N TYR A 55 4.30 -1.94 14.70
CA TYR A 55 3.62 -2.64 15.79
C TYR A 55 2.26 -3.19 15.32
N ASP A 56 1.59 -2.45 14.44
CA ASP A 56 0.26 -2.77 13.93
C ASP A 56 0.37 -3.54 12.60
N ASN A 57 0.37 -4.88 12.69
CA ASN A 57 0.03 -5.72 11.55
C ASN A 57 -1.50 -5.80 11.49
N LEU A 58 -2.14 -4.73 11.01
CA LEU A 58 -3.58 -4.78 10.76
C LEU A 58 -3.82 -5.77 9.62
N THR A 59 -4.83 -6.63 9.80
CA THR A 59 -5.33 -7.50 8.74
C THR A 59 -5.75 -6.66 7.53
N GLU A 60 -5.69 -7.29 6.35
CA GLU A 60 -6.08 -6.71 5.07
C GLU A 60 -7.40 -5.92 5.17
N ARG A 61 -7.41 -4.72 4.56
CA ARG A 61 -8.61 -3.87 4.48
C ARG A 61 -8.89 -3.54 3.03
N VAL A 62 -10.13 -3.80 2.60
CA VAL A 62 -10.61 -3.46 1.25
C VAL A 62 -11.29 -2.09 1.29
N LEU A 63 -10.75 -1.11 0.58
CA LEU A 63 -11.37 0.19 0.36
C LEU A 63 -12.15 0.19 -0.95
N ARG A 64 -13.47 0.33 -0.88
CA ARG A 64 -14.34 0.48 -2.07
C ARG A 64 -14.76 1.93 -2.21
N LEU A 65 -14.22 2.62 -3.22
CA LEU A 65 -14.74 3.92 -3.64
C LEU A 65 -16.04 3.67 -4.42
N THR A 66 -17.18 3.85 -3.74
CA THR A 66 -18.49 3.79 -4.41
C THR A 66 -18.76 5.19 -4.98
N GLN A 67 -19.06 5.29 -6.28
CA GLN A 67 -19.61 6.51 -6.89
C GLN A 67 -21.12 6.57 -6.63
#